data_AF-A0A2V5WI45-F1
#
_entry.id   AF-A0A2V5WI45-F1
#
_cell.length_a   1.000
_cell.length_b   1.000
_cell.length_c   1.000
_cell.angle_alpha   90.00
_cell.angle_beta   90.00
_cell.angle_gamma   90.00
#
_symmetry.space_group_name_H-M   'P 1'
#
loop_
_entity.id
_entity.type
_entity.pdbx_description
1 polymer ?
#
loop_
_entity_poly.entity_id
_entity_poly.type
_entity_poly.pdbx_seq_one_letter_code
_entity_poly.pdbx_strand_id
1 'polypeptide(L)' 'MADAANKYAENVAGKFYVDDQCIDCDLCRETAPANFKRNDDGGHSYVYKLNR' A
#
# COMPACT_ATOMS: atom_id res chain seq x y z
N MET A 1 12.43 5.81 -3.36
CA MET A 1 11.49 6.82 -2.83
C MET A 1 10.24 6.67 -3.66
N ALA A 2 9.05 6.69 -3.04
CA ALA A 2 7.85 6.30 -3.74
C ALA A 2 7.56 7.18 -4.97
N ASP A 3 7.22 6.55 -6.09
CA ASP A 3 6.81 7.22 -7.34
C ASP A 3 5.34 6.95 -7.64
N ALA A 4 4.57 8.01 -7.83
CA ALA A 4 3.14 7.92 -8.14
C ALA A 4 2.86 7.26 -9.49
N ALA A 5 3.81 7.29 -10.43
CA ALA A 5 3.72 6.59 -11.70
C ALA A 5 3.71 5.06 -11.55
N ASN A 6 4.28 4.55 -10.45
CA ASN A 6 4.49 3.12 -10.19
C ASN A 6 3.52 2.56 -9.14
N LYS A 7 2.48 3.31 -8.74
CA LYS A 7 1.53 2.84 -7.74
C LYS A 7 0.79 1.58 -8.18
N TYR A 8 0.60 0.64 -7.26
CA TYR A 8 -0.28 -0.51 -7.50
C TYR A 8 -1.72 -0.07 -7.74
N ALA A 9 -2.44 -0.80 -8.59
CA ALA A 9 -3.81 -0.47 -8.98
C ALA A 9 -4.82 -0.67 -7.83
N GLU A 10 -4.47 -1.51 -6.86
CA GLU A 10 -5.25 -1.87 -5.69
C GLU A 10 -5.35 -0.73 -4.67
N ASN A 11 -4.47 0.27 -4.76
CA ASN A 11 -4.55 1.45 -3.91
C ASN A 11 -5.87 2.19 -4.17
N VAL A 12 -6.61 2.49 -3.10
CA VAL A 12 -7.75 3.41 -3.18
C VAL A 12 -7.28 4.81 -3.60
N ALA A 13 -8.14 5.56 -4.27
CA ALA A 13 -7.83 6.92 -4.66
C ALA A 13 -7.54 7.80 -3.43
N GLY A 14 -6.44 8.57 -3.47
CA GLY A 14 -6.06 9.43 -2.36
C GLY A 14 -4.62 9.92 -2.45
N LYS A 15 -4.16 10.53 -1.35
CA LYS A 15 -2.81 11.10 -1.22
C LYS A 15 -1.74 10.04 -0.94
N PHE A 16 -2.13 8.94 -0.29
CA PHE A 16 -1.23 7.85 0.07
C PHE A 16 -1.41 6.70 -0.90
N TYR A 17 -0.31 6.04 -1.22
CA TYR A 17 -0.26 4.89 -2.11
C TYR A 17 0.98 4.06 -1.77
N VAL A 18 0.99 2.81 -2.23
CA VAL A 18 2.16 1.94 -2.27
C VAL A 18 2.52 1.70 -3.73
N ASP A 19 3.80 1.76 -4.06
CA ASP A 19 4.34 1.51 -5.40
C ASP A 19 5.07 0.19 -5.53
N ASP A 20 5.53 -0.10 -6.74
CA ASP A 20 6.23 -1.34 -7.12
C ASP A 20 7.56 -1.57 -6.40
N GLN A 21 8.06 -0.60 -5.63
CA GLN A 21 9.25 -0.74 -4.79
C GLN A 21 8.94 -1.33 -3.41
N CYS A 22 7.68 -1.73 -3.15
CA CYS A 22 7.30 -2.42 -1.91
C CYS A 22 8.08 -3.73 -1.74
N ILE A 23 8.74 -3.88 -0.59
CA ILE A 23 9.52 -5.08 -0.22
C ILE A 23 8.79 -6.01 0.75
N ASP A 24 7.48 -5.79 0.96
CA ASP A 24 6.65 -6.57 1.88
C ASP A 24 7.24 -6.72 3.29
N CYS A 25 7.75 -5.63 3.87
CA CYS A 25 8.38 -5.62 5.19
C CYS A 25 7.39 -5.51 6.37
N ASP A 26 6.10 -5.56 6.10
CA ASP A 26 4.98 -5.54 7.05
C ASP A 26 4.77 -4.26 7.89
N LEU A 27 5.76 -3.38 7.99
CA LEU A 27 5.72 -2.20 8.86
C LEU A 27 4.46 -1.32 8.67
N CYS A 28 4.01 -1.15 7.43
CA CYS A 28 2.79 -0.38 7.13
C CYS A 28 1.52 -1.05 7.67
N ARG A 29 1.44 -2.38 7.60
CA ARG A 29 0.28 -3.15 8.08
C ARG A 29 0.28 -3.29 9.60
N GLU A 30 1.45 -3.32 10.24
CA GLU A 30 1.57 -3.30 11.69
C GLU A 30 1.20 -1.92 12.28
N THR A 31 1.70 -0.85 11.65
CA THR A 31 1.52 0.52 12.16
C THR A 31 0.12 1.06 11.87
N ALA A 32 -0.46 0.70 10.72
CA ALA A 32 -1.77 1.20 10.27
C ALA A 32 -2.62 0.08 9.64
N PRO A 33 -3.00 -0.97 10.42
CA PRO A 33 -3.76 -2.11 9.91
C PRO A 33 -5.14 -1.75 9.36
N ALA A 34 -5.71 -0.63 9.79
CA ALA A 34 -6.99 -0.13 9.31
C ALA A 34 -6.91 0.55 7.92
N ASN A 35 -5.70 0.72 7.38
CA ASN A 35 -5.43 1.46 6.15
C ASN A 35 -4.71 0.62 5.08
N PHE A 36 -3.86 -0.33 5.51
CA PHE A 36 -3.05 -1.17 4.62
C PHE A 36 -3.45 -2.64 4.69
N LYS A 37 -3.45 -3.31 3.53
CA LYS A 37 -3.62 -4.75 3.39
C LYS A 37 -2.54 -5.33 2.49
N ARG A 38 -2.33 -6.64 2.59
CA ARG A 38 -1.46 -7.39 1.68
C ARG A 38 -2.27 -7.86 0.48
N ASN A 39 -1.66 -7.81 -0.70
CA ASN A 39 -2.03 -8.65 -1.83
C ASN A 39 -1.18 -9.93 -1.74
N ASP A 40 -1.79 -11.06 -1.38
CA ASP A 40 -1.07 -12.32 -1.19
C ASP A 40 -0.52 -12.90 -2.50
N ASP A 41 -1.17 -12.66 -3.64
CA ASP A 41 -0.71 -13.13 -4.95
C ASP A 41 0.47 -12.29 -5.46
N GLY A 42 0.41 -10.98 -5.23
CA GLY A 42 1.39 -10.01 -5.72
C GLY A 42 2.55 -9.74 -4.77
N GLY A 43 2.53 -10.26 -3.54
CA GLY A 43 3.60 -10.09 -2.56
C GLY A 43 3.88 -8.63 -2.21
N HIS A 44 2.86 -7.79 -2.12
CA HIS A 44 3.01 -6.37 -1.79
C HIS A 44 1.86 -5.85 -0.92
N SER A 45 2.05 -4.68 -0.33
CA SER A 45 0.98 -3.98 0.40
C SER A 45 0.31 -2.92 -0.46
N TYR A 46 -0.95 -2.60 -0.16
CA TYR A 46 -1.67 -1.51 -0.80
C TYR A 46 -2.56 -0.78 0.22
N VAL A 47 -2.89 0.47 -0.08
CA VAL A 47 -3.83 1.26 0.73
C VAL A 47 -5.25 0.83 0.37
N TYR A 48 -5.96 0.16 1.28
CA TYR A 48 -7.34 -0.28 1.06
C TYR A 48 -8.38 0.68 1.66
N LYS A 49 -7.95 1.57 2.57
CA LYS A 49 -8.81 2.56 3.22
C LYS A 49 -7.97 3.74 3.70
N LEU A 50 -8.52 4.95 3.57
CA LEU A 50 -7.96 6.16 4.19
C LEU A 50 -9.01 6.74 5.14
N ASN A 51 -8.73 6.66 6.44
CA ASN A 51 -9.50 7.39 7.44
C ASN A 51 -9.09 8.87 7.33
N ARG A 52 -10.08 9.76 7.22
CA ARG A 52 -9.86 11.20 7.37
C ARG A 52 -9.59 11.56 8.83
#